data_AF-T0UIA7-F1
#
_entry.id   AF-T0UIA7-F1
#
_cell.length_a   1.000
_cell.length_b   1.000
_cell.length_c   1.000
_cell.angle_alpha   90.00
_cell.angle_beta   90.00
_cell.angle_gamma   90.00
#
_symmetry.space_group_name_H-M   'P 1'
#
loop_
_entity.id
_entity.type
_entity.pdbx_description
1 polymer ?
#
loop_
_entity_poly.entity_id
_entity_poly.type
_entity_poly.pdbx_seq_one_letter_code
_entity_poly.pdbx_strand_id
1 'polypeptide(L)'
;MVKNQPNSAVTFVDNHDTQRGQALESTIEEWFKPAAYALILLRQTGLPCIFYGDYYGISGEFAQQDFQDDIDKLLFLRQAAVYGKEMNYFDNPNCIGWSYLGDEEHPTSLAVLINNTHSTAKRMFVGKKWAGKTFTDYLGNQTATITIDEEGYGSFPVGAESVSAYIPQDQ
;
A
#
# COMPACT_ATOMS: atom_id res chain seq x y z
N MET A 1 2.47 -5.15 18.63
CA MET A 1 1.21 -4.51 19.09
C MET A 1 0.02 -4.91 18.23
N VAL A 2 -0.02 -4.61 16.92
CA VAL A 2 -1.12 -5.03 16.01
C VAL A 2 -1.40 -6.54 16.06
N LYS A 3 -0.36 -7.38 16.05
CA LYS A 3 -0.48 -8.85 16.19
C LYS A 3 -1.18 -9.29 17.49
N ASN A 4 -1.08 -8.49 18.56
CA ASN A 4 -1.59 -8.84 19.88
C ASN A 4 -2.96 -8.20 20.17
N GLN A 5 -3.22 -7.01 19.63
CA GLN A 5 -4.49 -6.27 19.78
C GLN A 5 -4.84 -5.53 18.48
N PRO A 6 -5.32 -6.24 17.45
CA PRO A 6 -5.47 -5.70 16.10
C PRO A 6 -6.50 -4.56 16.01
N ASN A 7 -7.52 -4.55 16.86
CA ASN A 7 -8.59 -3.55 16.84
C ASN A 7 -8.36 -2.39 17.82
N SER A 8 -7.20 -2.35 18.50
CA SER A 8 -6.88 -1.34 19.52
C SER A 8 -5.49 -0.74 19.32
N ALA A 9 -4.87 -1.00 18.17
CA ALA A 9 -3.57 -0.48 17.81
C ALA A 9 -3.74 0.68 16.83
N VAL A 10 -3.48 1.91 17.29
CA VAL A 10 -3.36 3.07 16.41
C VAL A 10 -2.02 3.00 15.70
N THR A 11 -2.05 3.00 14.38
CA THR A 11 -0.86 2.95 13.53
C THR A 11 -0.70 4.28 12.82
N PHE A 12 0.48 4.87 12.86
CA PHE A 12 0.81 6.15 12.23
C PHE A 12 2.20 6.06 11.58
N VAL A 13 2.47 6.95 10.63
CA VAL A 13 3.80 7.08 9.99
C VAL A 13 4.66 8.09 10.73
N ASP A 14 4.10 9.26 11.02
CA ASP A 14 4.74 10.35 11.77
C ASP A 14 3.72 11.07 12.66
N ASN A 15 4.20 11.98 13.50
CA ASN A 15 3.36 12.87 14.30
C ASN A 15 4.05 14.22 14.58
N HIS A 16 3.37 15.09 15.32
CA HIS A 16 3.85 16.43 15.65
C HIS A 16 5.11 16.47 16.53
N ASP A 17 5.43 15.40 17.26
CA ASP A 17 6.63 15.30 18.08
C ASP A 17 7.84 14.73 17.30
N THR A 18 7.58 13.93 16.25
CA THR A 18 8.61 13.22 15.46
C THR A 18 8.96 13.88 14.12
N GLN A 19 8.24 14.93 13.73
CA GLN A 19 8.55 15.74 12.56
C GLN A 19 9.88 16.51 12.71
N ARG A 20 10.42 17.00 11.60
CA ARG A 20 11.66 17.81 11.55
C ARG A 20 11.61 19.01 12.48
N GLY A 21 12.74 19.26 13.15
CA GLY A 21 12.92 20.39 14.05
C GLY A 21 12.29 20.23 15.43
N GLN A 22 11.82 19.03 15.79
CA GLN A 22 11.21 18.72 17.09
C GLN A 22 12.12 17.86 17.97
N ALA A 23 11.79 17.79 19.26
CA ALA A 23 12.64 17.13 20.25
C ALA A 23 12.80 15.61 20.05
N LEU A 24 11.83 14.96 19.40
CA LEU A 24 11.84 13.52 19.11
C LEU A 24 11.95 13.23 17.61
N GLU A 25 12.61 14.12 16.86
CA GLU A 25 12.76 14.00 15.40
C GLU A 25 13.20 12.58 14.99
N SER A 26 12.33 11.93 14.22
CA SER A 26 12.53 10.59 13.66
C SER A 26 11.72 10.45 12.37
N THR A 27 11.70 11.50 11.57
CA THR A 27 10.85 11.62 10.38
C THR A 27 11.21 10.54 9.36
N ILE A 28 10.19 9.87 8.83
CA ILE A 28 10.38 8.92 7.73
C ILE A 28 10.84 9.67 6.47
N GLU A 29 11.88 9.16 5.82
CA GLU A 29 12.40 9.75 4.59
C GLU A 29 11.33 9.78 3.47
N GLU A 30 11.33 10.87 2.70
CA GLU A 30 10.29 11.16 1.72
C GLU A 30 10.05 10.03 0.71
N TRP A 31 11.11 9.38 0.23
CA TRP A 31 11.01 8.31 -0.76
C TRP A 31 10.21 7.10 -0.23
N PHE A 32 10.21 6.87 1.09
CA PHE A 32 9.54 5.73 1.71
C PHE A 32 8.13 6.06 2.23
N LYS A 33 7.75 7.33 2.28
CA LYS A 33 6.44 7.78 2.79
C LYS A 33 5.25 7.08 2.13
N PRO A 34 5.17 6.95 0.78
CA PRO A 34 4.06 6.22 0.16
C PRO A 34 3.98 4.74 0.61
N ALA A 35 5.12 4.06 0.72
CA ALA A 35 5.18 2.68 1.19
C ALA A 35 4.80 2.55 2.68
N ALA A 36 5.24 3.49 3.53
CA ALA A 36 4.86 3.54 4.94
C ALA A 36 3.35 3.75 5.11
N TYR A 37 2.74 4.65 4.32
CA TYR A 37 1.29 4.84 4.32
C TYR A 37 0.54 3.61 3.81
N ALA A 38 1.03 2.94 2.76
CA ALA A 38 0.43 1.69 2.28
C ALA A 38 0.43 0.59 3.36
N LEU A 39 1.47 0.51 4.20
CA LEU A 39 1.54 -0.46 5.31
C LEU A 39 0.47 -0.24 6.39
N ILE A 40 0.04 1.01 6.63
CA ILE A 40 -1.00 1.29 7.63
C ILE A 40 -2.40 1.35 7.00
N LEU A 41 -2.53 1.88 5.77
CA LEU A 41 -3.81 2.08 5.11
C LEU A 41 -4.31 0.83 4.39
N LEU A 42 -3.45 -0.02 3.85
CA LEU A 42 -3.86 -1.19 3.07
C LEU A 42 -3.81 -2.50 3.86
N ARG A 43 -3.84 -2.40 5.20
CA ARG A 43 -4.01 -3.55 6.12
C ARG A 43 -5.40 -3.55 6.73
N GLN A 44 -6.00 -4.74 6.85
CA GLN A 44 -7.32 -4.91 7.49
C GLN A 44 -7.27 -4.64 9.00
N THR A 45 -6.15 -4.94 9.64
CA THR A 45 -5.96 -4.72 11.08
C THR A 45 -5.26 -3.41 11.38
N GLY A 46 -5.56 -2.83 12.54
CA GLY A 46 -5.04 -1.54 12.96
C GLY A 46 -6.01 -0.40 12.67
N LEU A 47 -5.83 0.69 13.40
CA LEU A 47 -6.56 1.94 13.23
C LEU A 47 -5.58 2.97 12.63
N PRO A 48 -5.51 3.09 11.30
CA PRO A 48 -4.58 4.03 10.67
C PRO A 48 -4.96 5.47 11.00
N CYS A 49 -3.95 6.25 11.39
CA CYS A 49 -4.05 7.67 11.63
C CYS A 49 -3.11 8.39 10.65
N ILE A 50 -3.66 9.29 9.87
CA ILE A 50 -2.91 10.10 8.90
C ILE A 50 -2.37 11.34 9.62
N PHE A 51 -1.10 11.64 9.41
CA PHE A 51 -0.50 12.84 9.96
C PHE A 51 -0.80 14.05 9.08
N TYR A 52 -1.28 15.14 9.70
CA TYR A 52 -1.62 16.38 9.00
C TYR A 52 -0.45 16.93 8.18
N GLY A 53 0.78 16.92 8.72
CA GLY A 53 1.95 17.43 8.02
C GLY A 53 2.38 16.60 6.82
N ASP A 54 2.10 15.30 6.81
CA ASP A 54 2.31 14.47 5.61
C ASP A 54 1.21 14.69 4.58
N TYR A 55 -0.02 14.96 5.01
CA TYR A 55 -1.15 15.17 4.10
C TYR A 55 -1.09 16.54 3.42
N TYR A 56 -0.81 17.62 4.16
CA TYR A 56 -0.81 18.99 3.64
C TYR A 56 0.59 19.60 3.45
N GLY A 57 1.64 18.88 3.84
CA GLY A 57 2.99 19.43 3.90
C GLY A 57 3.18 20.37 5.09
N ILE A 58 4.43 20.78 5.29
CA ILE A 58 4.82 21.78 6.29
C ILE A 58 5.68 22.82 5.57
N SER A 59 5.39 24.10 5.77
CA SER A 59 6.19 25.21 5.24
C SER A 59 7.11 25.80 6.31
N GLY A 60 8.17 26.49 5.89
CA GLY A 60 9.09 27.21 6.79
C GLY A 60 10.49 26.60 6.84
N GLU A 61 11.21 26.87 7.92
CA GLU A 61 12.60 26.41 8.11
C GLU A 61 12.74 24.88 8.09
N PHE A 62 11.74 24.17 8.63
CA PHE A 62 11.67 22.72 8.66
C PHE A 62 10.64 22.20 7.65
N ALA A 63 10.72 22.69 6.41
CA ALA A 63 9.77 22.33 5.37
C ALA A 63 9.71 20.81 5.13
N GLN A 64 8.50 20.34 4.80
CA GLN A 64 8.19 18.96 4.47
C GLN A 64 7.23 18.95 3.28
N GLN A 65 7.52 18.11 2.29
CA GLN A 65 6.60 17.93 1.16
C GLN A 65 5.29 17.28 1.61
N ASP A 66 4.22 17.56 0.89
CA ASP A 66 2.96 16.85 1.03
C ASP A 66 2.97 15.54 0.24
N PHE A 67 2.08 14.63 0.64
CA PHE A 67 1.82 13.36 -0.01
C PHE A 67 0.32 13.19 -0.25
N GLN A 68 -0.40 14.30 -0.46
CA GLN A 68 -1.86 14.29 -0.56
C GLN A 68 -2.35 13.31 -1.63
N ASP A 69 -1.78 13.40 -2.83
CA ASP A 69 -2.19 12.57 -3.98
C ASP A 69 -1.97 11.07 -3.73
N ASP A 70 -0.85 10.69 -3.10
CA ASP A 70 -0.57 9.30 -2.75
C ASP A 70 -1.51 8.79 -1.66
N ILE A 71 -1.74 9.59 -0.62
CA ILE A 71 -2.61 9.22 0.50
C ILE A 71 -4.07 9.11 0.02
N ASP A 72 -4.54 10.01 -0.84
CA ASP A 72 -5.90 9.97 -1.39
C ASP A 72 -6.13 8.68 -2.22
N LYS A 73 -5.16 8.28 -3.05
CA LYS A 73 -5.23 7.00 -3.78
C LYS A 73 -5.27 5.81 -2.82
N LEU A 74 -4.45 5.82 -1.77
CA LEU A 74 -4.42 4.74 -0.78
C LEU A 74 -5.73 4.67 0.05
N LEU A 75 -6.33 5.82 0.36
CA LEU A 75 -7.64 5.90 1.03
C LEU A 75 -8.75 5.33 0.16
N PHE A 76 -8.76 5.65 -1.13
CA PHE A 76 -9.68 5.04 -2.10
C PHE A 76 -9.56 3.51 -2.10
N LEU A 77 -8.33 2.99 -2.23
CA LEU A 77 -8.07 1.55 -2.22
C LEU A 77 -8.49 0.90 -0.90
N ARG A 78 -8.25 1.56 0.24
CA ARG A 78 -8.71 1.09 1.55
C ARG A 78 -10.22 0.92 1.59
N GLN A 79 -10.96 1.92 1.09
CA GLN A 79 -12.42 1.91 1.07
C GLN A 79 -13.00 0.92 0.05
N ALA A 80 -12.30 0.65 -1.05
CA ALA A 80 -12.85 -0.14 -2.15
C ALA A 80 -12.42 -1.62 -2.16
N ALA A 81 -11.23 -1.95 -1.64
CA ALA A 81 -10.59 -3.22 -1.99
C ALA A 81 -9.79 -3.92 -0.86
N VAL A 82 -9.77 -3.40 0.37
CA VAL A 82 -9.11 -4.03 1.54
C VAL A 82 -10.07 -4.99 2.26
N TYR A 83 -10.71 -5.89 1.50
CA TYR A 83 -11.83 -6.72 1.96
C TYR A 83 -11.68 -8.21 1.61
N GLY A 84 -12.44 -9.06 2.31
CA GLY A 84 -12.35 -10.50 2.14
C GLY A 84 -11.01 -11.10 2.60
N LYS A 85 -10.66 -12.25 2.00
CA LYS A 85 -9.51 -13.06 2.44
C LYS A 85 -8.17 -12.39 2.08
N GLU A 86 -7.32 -12.21 3.09
CA GLU A 86 -5.94 -11.76 2.96
C GLU A 86 -5.01 -12.94 2.61
N MET A 87 -4.10 -12.74 1.65
CA MET A 87 -3.02 -13.65 1.28
C MET A 87 -1.69 -12.93 1.43
N ASN A 88 -0.74 -13.52 2.16
CA ASN A 88 0.50 -12.84 2.56
C ASN A 88 1.74 -13.46 1.91
N TYR A 89 2.65 -12.60 1.44
CA TYR A 89 3.90 -12.95 0.76
C TYR A 89 5.07 -12.18 1.38
N PHE A 90 5.38 -12.49 2.64
CA PHE A 90 6.54 -11.97 3.39
C PHE A 90 7.73 -12.93 3.32
N ASP A 91 7.96 -13.50 2.13
CA ASP A 91 8.94 -14.54 1.84
C ASP A 91 10.29 -14.00 1.34
N ASN A 92 10.36 -12.71 1.03
CA ASN A 92 11.58 -12.03 0.59
C ASN A 92 11.78 -10.74 1.42
N PRO A 93 12.96 -10.55 2.04
CA PRO A 93 13.22 -9.38 2.89
C PRO A 93 13.20 -8.04 2.14
N ASN A 94 13.41 -8.05 0.82
CA ASN A 94 13.48 -6.84 0.01
C ASN A 94 12.20 -6.56 -0.79
N CYS A 95 11.35 -7.58 -0.98
CA CYS A 95 10.09 -7.44 -1.71
C CYS A 95 8.99 -8.24 -1.01
N ILE A 96 8.13 -7.51 -0.31
CA ILE A 96 6.97 -8.06 0.40
C ILE A 96 5.71 -7.76 -0.40
N GLY A 97 4.68 -8.57 -0.23
CA GLY A 97 3.37 -8.28 -0.80
C GLY A 97 2.24 -8.97 -0.07
N TRP A 98 1.03 -8.49 -0.31
CA TRP A 98 -0.20 -9.11 0.16
C TRP A 98 -1.33 -8.83 -0.81
N SER A 99 -2.32 -9.72 -0.86
CA SER A 99 -3.51 -9.53 -1.67
C SER A 99 -4.79 -9.76 -0.89
N TYR A 100 -5.85 -9.11 -1.36
CA TYR A 100 -7.21 -9.30 -0.90
C TYR A 100 -8.05 -9.85 -2.04
N LEU A 101 -8.88 -10.85 -1.75
CA LEU A 101 -9.72 -11.50 -2.78
C LEU A 101 -11.08 -10.83 -2.98
N GLY A 102 -11.39 -9.81 -2.15
CA GLY A 102 -12.72 -9.23 -2.03
C GLY A 102 -13.71 -10.16 -1.32
N ASP A 103 -14.88 -9.64 -1.00
CA ASP A 103 -16.03 -10.36 -0.46
C ASP A 103 -17.30 -10.07 -1.29
N GLU A 104 -18.47 -10.43 -0.77
CA GLU A 104 -19.75 -10.25 -1.46
C GLU A 104 -20.14 -8.77 -1.61
N GLU A 105 -19.81 -7.93 -0.63
CA GLU A 105 -20.11 -6.50 -0.65
C GLU A 105 -19.03 -5.72 -1.42
N HIS A 106 -17.78 -6.18 -1.37
CA HIS A 106 -16.62 -5.55 -1.98
C HIS A 106 -15.87 -6.56 -2.86
N PRO A 107 -16.33 -6.81 -4.10
CA PRO A 107 -15.83 -7.92 -4.91
C PRO A 107 -14.44 -7.67 -5.52
N THR A 108 -13.94 -6.45 -5.46
CA THR A 108 -12.66 -6.04 -6.04
C THR A 108 -11.50 -6.74 -5.37
N SER A 109 -10.59 -7.34 -6.16
CA SER A 109 -9.32 -7.83 -5.63
C SER A 109 -8.26 -6.74 -5.64
N LEU A 110 -7.34 -6.81 -4.70
CA LEU A 110 -6.21 -5.90 -4.57
C LEU A 110 -4.94 -6.73 -4.40
N ALA A 111 -3.87 -6.38 -5.10
CA ALA A 111 -2.51 -6.88 -4.83
C ALA A 111 -1.58 -5.72 -4.53
N VAL A 112 -0.94 -5.72 -3.37
CA VAL A 112 -0.02 -4.67 -2.92
C VAL A 112 1.39 -5.23 -2.81
N LEU A 113 2.37 -4.47 -3.28
CA LEU A 113 3.79 -4.80 -3.22
C LEU A 113 4.58 -3.61 -2.68
N ILE A 114 5.57 -3.89 -1.84
CA ILE A 114 6.57 -2.91 -1.41
C ILE A 114 7.94 -3.51 -1.69
N ASN A 115 8.82 -2.71 -2.29
CA ASN A 115 10.17 -3.11 -2.64
C ASN A 115 11.19 -2.04 -2.23
N ASN A 116 12.32 -2.46 -1.65
CA ASN A 116 13.38 -1.56 -1.17
C ASN A 116 14.72 -1.76 -1.88
N THR A 117 14.76 -2.56 -2.95
CA THR A 117 15.96 -2.82 -3.75
C THR A 117 15.66 -2.54 -5.22
N HIS A 118 16.44 -3.08 -6.16
CA HIS A 118 16.16 -2.99 -7.59
C HIS A 118 14.74 -3.47 -7.96
N SER A 119 14.21 -2.94 -9.06
CA SER A 119 12.89 -3.33 -9.59
C SER A 119 12.77 -4.84 -9.72
N THR A 120 11.61 -5.36 -9.36
CA THR A 120 11.35 -6.81 -9.35
C THR A 120 9.88 -7.08 -9.66
N ALA A 121 9.48 -8.35 -9.63
CA ALA A 121 8.09 -8.75 -9.71
C ALA A 121 7.82 -9.89 -8.73
N LYS A 122 6.59 -9.95 -8.22
CA LYS A 122 6.13 -11.03 -7.36
C LYS A 122 4.90 -11.69 -7.95
N ARG A 123 4.92 -13.03 -7.99
CA ARG A 123 3.77 -13.83 -8.39
C ARG A 123 2.80 -13.95 -7.21
N MET A 124 1.59 -13.42 -7.37
CA MET A 124 0.59 -13.36 -6.30
C MET A 124 -0.78 -13.84 -6.81
N PHE A 125 -1.50 -14.53 -5.94
CA PHE A 125 -2.88 -14.95 -6.16
C PHE A 125 -3.85 -13.80 -5.90
N VAL A 126 -4.73 -13.52 -6.86
CA VAL A 126 -5.81 -12.51 -6.75
C VAL A 126 -7.21 -13.13 -6.87
N GLY A 127 -7.29 -14.43 -7.16
CA GLY A 127 -8.55 -15.18 -7.20
C GLY A 127 -8.88 -15.71 -8.60
N LYS A 128 -9.35 -16.96 -8.68
CA LYS A 128 -9.72 -17.61 -9.96
C LYS A 128 -10.82 -16.87 -10.73
N LYS A 129 -11.68 -16.10 -10.05
CA LYS A 129 -12.71 -15.25 -10.70
C LYS A 129 -12.12 -14.19 -11.63
N TRP A 130 -10.86 -13.84 -11.44
CA TRP A 130 -10.15 -12.86 -12.25
C TRP A 130 -9.34 -13.47 -13.40
N ALA A 131 -9.38 -14.79 -13.61
CA ALA A 131 -8.69 -15.44 -14.72
C ALA A 131 -9.03 -14.76 -16.06
N GLY A 132 -7.99 -14.47 -16.85
CA GLY A 132 -8.10 -13.77 -18.14
C GLY A 132 -8.37 -12.27 -18.06
N LYS A 133 -8.59 -11.71 -16.86
CA LYS A 133 -8.74 -10.26 -16.65
C LYS A 133 -7.39 -9.58 -16.50
N THR A 134 -7.37 -8.27 -16.70
CA THR A 134 -6.18 -7.42 -16.59
C THR A 134 -6.20 -6.59 -15.31
N PHE A 135 -5.03 -6.37 -14.75
CA PHE A 135 -4.79 -5.54 -13.57
C PHE A 135 -3.79 -4.43 -13.91
N THR A 136 -3.96 -3.27 -13.29
CA THR A 136 -3.10 -2.08 -13.46
C THR A 136 -2.76 -1.48 -12.11
N ASP A 137 -1.58 -0.86 -11.99
CA ASP A 137 -1.15 -0.18 -10.76
C ASP A 137 -1.91 1.13 -10.58
N TYR A 138 -2.78 1.17 -9.58
CA TYR A 138 -3.62 2.33 -9.26
C TYR A 138 -2.80 3.50 -8.70
N LEU A 139 -1.62 3.24 -8.13
CA LEU A 139 -0.74 4.30 -7.64
C LEU A 139 -0.06 5.05 -8.80
N GLY A 140 0.05 4.41 -9.97
CA GLY A 140 0.70 4.96 -11.16
C GLY A 140 2.22 4.80 -11.17
N ASN A 141 2.78 4.03 -10.23
CA ASN A 141 4.22 3.77 -10.14
C ASN A 141 4.70 2.75 -11.18
N GLN A 142 3.77 2.01 -11.78
CA GLN A 142 4.01 1.06 -12.87
C GLN A 142 3.01 1.26 -14.00
N THR A 143 3.49 1.16 -15.24
CA THR A 143 2.67 1.25 -16.46
C THR A 143 2.28 -0.11 -17.04
N ALA A 144 2.81 -1.21 -16.47
CA ALA A 144 2.56 -2.55 -16.96
C ALA A 144 1.12 -3.01 -16.65
N THR A 145 0.49 -3.63 -17.65
CA THR A 145 -0.79 -4.33 -17.50
C THR A 145 -0.54 -5.82 -17.28
N ILE A 146 -1.15 -6.39 -16.23
CA ILE A 146 -0.92 -7.78 -15.82
C ILE A 146 -2.15 -8.61 -16.13
N THR A 147 -2.03 -9.62 -16.99
CA THR A 147 -3.08 -10.60 -17.23
C THR A 147 -3.01 -11.72 -16.19
N ILE A 148 -4.13 -12.02 -15.56
CA ILE A 148 -4.23 -13.09 -14.58
C ILE A 148 -4.41 -14.43 -15.29
N ASP A 149 -3.62 -15.43 -14.89
CA ASP A 149 -3.71 -16.77 -15.46
C ASP A 149 -4.94 -17.56 -15.00
N GLU A 150 -5.15 -18.73 -15.59
CA GLU A 150 -6.29 -19.62 -15.31
C GLU A 150 -6.36 -20.07 -13.84
N GLU A 151 -5.22 -20.08 -13.16
CA GLU A 151 -5.14 -20.43 -11.74
C GLU A 151 -5.37 -19.24 -10.81
N GLY A 152 -5.62 -18.04 -11.35
CA GLY A 152 -5.90 -16.83 -10.58
C GLY A 152 -4.66 -16.09 -10.09
N TYR A 153 -3.50 -16.34 -10.69
CA TYR A 153 -2.23 -15.68 -10.35
C TYR A 153 -1.82 -14.65 -11.40
N GLY A 154 -1.19 -13.57 -10.93
CA GLY A 154 -0.50 -12.58 -11.75
C GLY A 154 0.95 -12.41 -11.31
N SER A 155 1.84 -12.01 -12.22
CA SER A 155 3.21 -11.59 -11.89
C SER A 155 3.25 -10.06 -11.86
N PHE A 156 3.17 -9.49 -10.66
CA PHE A 156 3.02 -8.05 -10.47
C PHE A 156 4.38 -7.38 -10.31
N PRO A 157 4.77 -6.45 -11.19
CA PRO A 157 6.00 -5.69 -11.05
C PRO A 157 5.90 -4.67 -9.92
N VAL A 158 7.06 -4.25 -9.42
CA VAL A 158 7.18 -3.13 -8.48
C VAL A 158 8.53 -2.48 -8.72
N GLY A 159 8.54 -1.15 -8.70
CA GLY A 159 9.74 -0.35 -8.96
C GLY A 159 10.80 -0.53 -7.87
N ALA A 160 12.00 -0.02 -8.14
CA ALA A 160 13.00 0.11 -7.09
C ALA A 160 12.53 1.12 -6.04
N GLU A 161 12.74 0.83 -4.75
CA GLU A 161 12.39 1.74 -3.65
C GLU A 161 10.95 2.31 -3.77
N SER A 162 9.99 1.42 -4.02
CA SER A 162 8.64 1.79 -4.45
C SER A 162 7.56 0.90 -3.85
N VAL A 163 6.31 1.35 -4.02
CA VAL A 163 5.09 0.64 -3.69
C VAL A 163 4.19 0.60 -4.92
N SER A 164 3.51 -0.52 -5.15
CA SER A 164 2.51 -0.65 -6.20
C SER A 164 1.27 -1.33 -5.65
N ALA A 165 0.09 -0.91 -6.12
CA ALA A 165 -1.19 -1.45 -5.70
C ALA A 165 -2.07 -1.70 -6.92
N TYR A 166 -2.25 -2.98 -7.25
CA TYR A 166 -2.93 -3.43 -8.44
C TYR A 166 -4.39 -3.76 -8.17
N ILE A 167 -5.27 -3.19 -8.97
CA ILE A 167 -6.70 -3.53 -9.04
C ILE A 167 -7.06 -3.97 -10.46
N PRO A 168 -8.18 -4.70 -10.65
CA PRO A 168 -8.72 -4.97 -11.97
C PRO A 168 -8.89 -3.68 -12.76
N GLN A 169 -8.47 -3.70 -14.02
CA GLN A 169 -8.73 -2.60 -14.93
C GLN A 169 -10.24 -2.52 -15.19
N ASP A 170 -10.82 -1.33 -15.01
CA ASP A 170 -12.23 -1.07 -15.34
C ASP A 170 -12.49 -1.49 -16.81
N GLN A 171 -13.58 -2.25 -17.02
CA GLN A 171 -14.04 -2.66 -18.35
C GLN A 171 -14.92 -1.58 -18.98
#